data_AF-A0A2I0ICU0-F1
#
_entry.id   AF-A0A2I0ICU0-F1
#
_cell.length_a   1.000
_cell.length_b   1.000
_cell.length_c   1.000
_cell.angle_alpha   90.00
_cell.angle_beta   90.00
_cell.angle_gamma   90.00
#
_symmetry.space_group_name_H-M   'P 1'
#
loop_
_entity.id
_entity.type
_entity.pdbx_description
1 polymer ?
#
loop_
_entity_poly.entity_id
_entity_poly.type
_entity_poly.pdbx_seq_one_letter_code
_entity_poly.pdbx_strand_id
1 'polypeptide(L)'
;MDIFMESFTKKPQETPPSAKRGKSVSSLEKPEKNSIKEALEELVKLESRILHPLFVKADIALLDPGVRRLFMWFKEESRME
;
A
#
# COMPACT_ATOMS: atom_id res chain seq x y z
N MET A 1 -2.70 -27.03 39.98
CA MET A 1 -1.62 -26.69 39.03
C MET A 1 -2.28 -26.13 37.80
N ASP A 2 -1.92 -24.91 37.38
CA ASP A 2 -2.53 -24.23 36.24
C ASP A 2 -2.04 -24.83 34.93
N ILE A 3 -2.95 -25.49 34.21
CA ILE A 3 -2.73 -26.11 32.89
C ILE A 3 -2.22 -25.05 31.90
N PHE A 4 -2.66 -23.80 32.08
CA PHE A 4 -2.24 -22.67 31.26
C PHE A 4 -0.75 -22.35 31.46
N MET A 5 -0.26 -22.40 32.70
CA MET A 5 1.13 -22.09 33.00
C MET A 5 2.11 -23.16 32.53
N GLU A 6 1.66 -24.42 32.49
CA GLU A 6 2.47 -25.56 32.04
C GLU A 6 2.82 -25.47 30.54
N SER A 7 1.99 -24.79 29.75
CA SER A 7 2.22 -24.58 28.31
C SER A 7 3.42 -23.68 28.00
N PHE A 8 3.71 -22.69 28.87
CA PHE A 8 4.82 -21.76 28.69
C PHE A 8 6.17 -22.35 29.08
N THR A 9 6.18 -23.39 29.93
CA THR A 9 7.41 -24.03 30.41
C THR A 9 7.86 -25.22 29.55
N LYS A 10 7.08 -25.61 28.55
CA LYS A 10 7.42 -26.75 27.71
C LYS A 10 8.47 -26.33 26.67
N LYS A 11 9.68 -26.90 26.79
CA LYS A 11 10.75 -26.68 25.80
C LYS A 11 10.28 -27.07 24.40
N PRO A 12 10.67 -26.34 23.35
CA PRO A 12 10.27 -26.65 21.98
C PRO A 12 10.78 -28.03 21.61
N GLN A 13 9.85 -28.95 21.35
CA GLN A 13 10.14 -30.25 20.78
C GLN A 13 10.70 -30.01 19.38
N GLU A 14 11.99 -30.31 19.17
CA GLU A 14 12.64 -30.16 17.87
C GLU A 14 11.83 -30.91 16.81
N THR A 15 11.21 -30.13 15.93
CA THR A 15 10.56 -30.66 14.74
C THR A 15 11.67 -30.81 13.70
N PRO A 16 11.87 -31.98 13.07
CA PRO A 16 12.85 -32.08 11.99
C PRO A 16 12.45 -31.10 10.89
N PRO A 17 13.41 -30.45 10.20
CA PRO A 17 13.10 -29.49 9.15
C PRO A 17 12.53 -30.26 7.96
N SER A 18 11.21 -30.45 7.95
CA SER A 18 10.49 -30.95 6.79
C SER A 18 10.75 -29.95 5.67
N ALA A 19 11.53 -30.40 4.69
CA ALA A 19 12.00 -29.66 3.53
C ALA A 19 10.82 -29.03 2.77
N LYS A 20 10.37 -27.85 3.19
CA LYS A 20 9.48 -27.00 2.41
C LYS A 20 10.33 -26.23 1.41
N ARG A 21 10.81 -26.91 0.37
CA ARG A 21 11.18 -26.27 -0.89
C ARG A 21 9.88 -25.78 -1.54
N GLY A 22 9.36 -24.67 -1.04
CA GLY A 22 8.36 -23.90 -1.76
C GLY A 22 8.98 -23.52 -3.10
N LYS A 23 8.38 -23.95 -4.20
CA LYS A 23 8.77 -23.51 -5.54
C LYS A 23 8.65 -21.99 -5.54
N SER A 24 9.79 -21.30 -5.60
CA SER A 24 9.85 -19.86 -5.79
C SER A 24 9.30 -19.59 -7.19
N VAL A 25 8.02 -19.24 -7.27
CA VAL A 25 7.45 -18.65 -8.47
C VAL A 25 8.15 -17.30 -8.60
N SER A 26 8.91 -17.10 -9.69
CA SER A 26 9.43 -15.78 -10.02
C SER A 26 8.23 -14.86 -10.17
N SER A 27 7.97 -14.02 -9.17
CA SER A 27 6.96 -12.99 -9.31
C SER A 27 7.41 -12.06 -10.41
N LEU A 28 6.57 -11.88 -11.43
CA LEU A 28 6.71 -10.79 -12.39
C LEU A 28 6.99 -9.51 -11.59
N GLU A 29 7.97 -8.74 -12.03
CA GLU A 29 8.34 -7.45 -11.44
C GLU A 29 7.05 -6.64 -11.28
N LYS A 30 6.54 -6.62 -10.04
CA LYS A 30 5.32 -5.89 -9.75
C LYS A 30 5.71 -4.43 -9.96
N PRO A 31 4.97 -3.67 -10.79
CA PRO A 31 5.20 -2.24 -10.84
C PRO A 31 5.16 -1.70 -9.42
N GLU A 32 6.09 -0.81 -9.10
CA GLU A 32 6.19 -0.23 -7.78
C GLU A 32 4.85 0.39 -7.42
N LYS A 33 4.10 -0.29 -6.56
CA LYS A 33 2.75 0.14 -6.19
C LYS A 33 2.87 1.56 -5.63
N ASN A 34 2.10 2.49 -6.21
CA ASN A 34 2.00 3.89 -5.79
C ASN A 34 3.16 4.82 -6.27
N SER A 35 3.70 4.60 -7.47
CA SER A 35 4.66 5.51 -8.07
C SER A 35 4.03 6.88 -8.37
N ILE A 36 4.63 7.97 -7.86
CA ILE A 36 4.18 9.35 -8.12
C ILE A 36 4.25 9.66 -9.62
N LYS A 37 5.27 9.15 -10.33
CA LYS A 37 5.44 9.38 -11.77
C LYS A 37 4.27 8.79 -12.56
N GLU A 38 3.88 7.56 -12.24
CA GLU A 38 2.74 6.88 -12.85
C GLU A 38 1.43 7.63 -12.56
N ALA A 39 1.25 8.13 -11.33
CA ALA A 39 0.08 8.92 -10.97
C ALA A 39 -0.01 10.24 -11.76
N LEU A 40 1.11 10.90 -12.04
CA LEU A 40 1.15 12.10 -12.88
C LEU A 40 0.81 11.77 -14.35
N GLU A 41 1.33 10.66 -14.88
CA GLU A 41 1.00 10.21 -16.24
C GLU A 41 -0.49 9.88 -16.39
N GLU A 42 -1.11 9.26 -15.40
CA GLU A 42 -2.56 9.03 -15.37
C GLU A 42 -3.35 10.34 -15.23
N LEU A 43 -2.86 11.29 -14.42
CA LEU A 43 -3.52 12.60 -14.27
C LEU A 43 -3.56 13.36 -15.60
N VAL A 44 -2.48 13.35 -16.39
CA VAL A 44 -2.43 13.99 -17.72
C VAL A 44 -3.51 13.43 -18.66
N LYS A 45 -3.81 12.13 -18.61
CA LYS A 45 -4.90 11.54 -19.42
C LYS A 45 -6.27 12.11 -19.06
N LEU A 46 -6.43 12.61 -17.84
CA LEU A 46 -7.67 13.21 -17.35
C LEU A 46 -7.79 14.71 -17.66
N GLU A 47 -6.71 15.38 -18.11
CA GLU A 47 -6.68 16.83 -18.38
C GLU A 47 -7.85 17.29 -19.27
N SER A 48 -8.20 16.49 -20.28
CA SER A 48 -9.30 16.77 -21.21
C SER A 48 -10.71 16.51 -20.65
N ARG A 49 -10.82 15.79 -19.52
CA ARG A 49 -12.09 15.32 -18.94
C ARG A 49 -12.50 16.07 -17.67
N ILE A 50 -11.52 16.58 -16.92
CA ILE A 50 -11.78 17.29 -15.66
C ILE A 50 -11.62 18.80 -15.84
N LEU A 51 -12.27 19.57 -14.96
CA LEU A 51 -12.10 21.01 -14.94
C LEU A 51 -10.65 21.36 -14.58
N HIS A 52 -10.08 22.33 -15.30
CA HIS A 52 -8.70 22.77 -15.13
C HIS A 52 -8.32 23.10 -13.66
N PRO A 53 -9.18 23.75 -12.84
CA PRO A 53 -8.87 24.00 -11.43
C PRO A 53 -8.71 22.72 -10.59
N LEU A 54 -9.46 21.66 -10.91
CA LEU A 54 -9.37 20.37 -10.22
C LEU A 54 -8.10 19.63 -10.63
N PHE A 55 -7.72 19.71 -11.91
CA PHE A 55 -6.46 19.19 -12.42
C PHE A 55 -5.26 19.79 -11.68
N VAL A 56 -5.21 21.12 -11.57
CA VAL A 56 -4.13 21.83 -10.87
C VAL A 56 -4.08 21.45 -9.38
N LYS A 57 -5.22 21.32 -8.71
CA LYS A 57 -5.27 20.87 -7.30
C LYS A 57 -4.73 19.45 -7.13
N ALA A 58 -5.06 18.53 -8.04
CA ALA A 58 -4.60 17.15 -8.00
C ALA A 58 -3.08 17.06 -8.25
N ASP A 59 -2.56 17.85 -9.19
CA ASP A 59 -1.13 17.91 -9.50
C ASP A 59 -0.30 18.39 -8.29
N ILE A 60 -0.75 19.49 -7.67
CA ILE A 60 -0.15 20.00 -6.43
C ILE A 60 -0.20 18.97 -5.30
N ALA A 61 -1.34 18.29 -5.14
CA ALA A 61 -1.50 17.26 -4.12
C ALA A 61 -0.63 16.03 -4.35
N LEU A 62 -0.25 15.71 -5.59
CA LEU A 62 0.67 14.60 -5.88
C LEU A 62 2.12 15.00 -5.61
N LEU A 63 2.52 16.22 -5.97
CA LEU A 63 3.89 16.71 -5.86
C LEU A 63 4.30 17.07 -4.42
N ASP A 64 3.43 17.76 -3.66
CA ASP A 64 3.74 18.15 -2.28
C ASP A 64 3.46 17.01 -1.29
N PRO A 65 4.46 16.49 -0.55
CA PRO A 65 4.26 15.39 0.39
C PRO A 65 3.28 15.68 1.53
N GLY A 66 3.18 16.95 1.98
CA GLY A 66 2.28 17.36 3.06
C GLY A 66 0.84 17.38 2.60
N VAL A 67 0.57 18.00 1.44
CA VAL A 67 -0.74 18.01 0.79
C VAL A 67 -1.12 16.59 0.34
N ARG A 68 -0.18 15.78 -0.16
CA ARG A 68 -0.45 14.37 -0.53
C ARG A 68 -0.97 13.57 0.66
N ARG A 69 -0.32 13.71 1.81
CA ARG A 69 -0.75 13.05 3.04
C ARG A 69 -2.13 13.53 3.47
N LEU A 70 -2.39 14.84 3.41
CA LEU A 70 -3.69 15.40 3.74
C LEU A 70 -4.79 14.90 2.79
N PHE A 71 -4.50 14.87 1.48
CA PHE A 71 -5.42 14.39 0.45
C PHE A 71 -5.76 12.91 0.61
N MET A 72 -4.77 12.07 0.97
CA MET A 72 -5.00 10.66 1.33
C MET A 72 -5.85 10.50 2.60
N TRP A 73 -5.78 11.46 3.53
CA TRP A 73 -6.58 11.45 4.75
C TRP A 73 -8.04 11.84 4.52
N PHE A 74 -8.32 12.62 3.47
CA PHE A 74 -9.69 12.94 3.08
C PHE A 74 -10.40 11.69 2.53
N LYS A 75 -11.52 11.34 3.17
CA LYS A 75 -12.47 10.33 2.68
C LYS A 75 -12.93 10.71 1.28
N GLU A 76 -13.14 9.72 0.42
CA GLU A 76 -13.53 9.93 -0.99
C GLU A 76 -14.80 10.77 -1.14
N GLU A 77 -15.76 10.62 -0.22
CA GLU A 77 -17.00 11.40 -0.12
C GLU A 77 -16.76 12.92 0.12
N SER A 78 -15.65 13.27 0.76
CA SER A 78 -15.33 14.64 1.16
C SER A 78 -14.53 15.42 0.10
N ARG A 79 -14.19 14.79 -1.03
CA ARG A 79 -13.35 15.38 -2.08
C ARG A 79 -14.15 16.17 -3.13
N MET A 80 -15.48 16.05 -3.11
CA MET A 80 -16.38 16.65 -4.11
C MET A 80 -17.18 17.86 -3.60
N GLU A 81 -16.99 18.27 -2.35
CA GLU A 81 -17.67 19.42 -1.73
C GLU A 81 -16.72 20.62 -1.61
#